data_AF-D0MFZ1-F1
#
_entry.id   AF-D0MFZ1-F1
#
_cell.length_a   1.000
_cell.length_b   1.000
_cell.length_c   1.000
_cell.angle_alpha   90.00
_cell.angle_beta   90.00
_cell.angle_gamma   90.00
#
_symmetry.space_group_name_H-M   'P 1'
#
loop_
_entity.id
_entity.type
_entity.pdbx_description
1 polymer ?
#
loop_
_entity_poly.entity_id
_entity_poly.type
_entity_poly.pdbx_seq_one_letter_code
_entity_poly.pdbx_strand_id
1 'polypeptide(L)'
;MEPRKGFFEALFDFSFSEFITARLIRLLYVLALIGLALVAVVSIFTGFVEGFGEGLLRLILSPIFFLLGAIVTRIYLELVIVIFRIAEHMARLVALTEARGGAPSPPEPAL
;
A
#
# COMPACT_ATOMS: atom_id res chain seq x y z
N MET A 1 -20.52 -3.81 -22.06
CA MET A 1 -19.64 -4.39 -21.04
C MET A 1 -18.27 -3.77 -21.29
N GLU A 2 -17.86 -2.77 -20.51
CA GLU A 2 -16.49 -2.27 -20.64
C GLU A 2 -15.54 -3.35 -20.10
N PRO A 3 -14.52 -3.77 -20.87
CA PRO A 3 -13.53 -4.71 -20.36
C PRO A 3 -12.84 -4.05 -19.16
N ARG A 4 -12.79 -4.75 -18.02
CA ARG A 4 -11.97 -4.32 -16.88
C ARG A 4 -10.55 -4.08 -17.39
N LYS A 5 -10.05 -2.84 -17.26
CA LYS A 5 -8.66 -2.49 -17.57
C LYS A 5 -7.70 -3.53 -16.98
N GLY A 6 -6.71 -3.93 -17.78
CA GLY A 6 -5.68 -4.87 -17.35
C GLY A 6 -4.84 -4.30 -16.19
N PHE A 7 -4.22 -5.16 -15.37
CA PHE A 7 -3.37 -4.72 -14.25
C PHE A 7 -2.26 -3.76 -14.67
N PHE A 8 -1.63 -4.01 -15.83
CA PHE A 8 -0.60 -3.14 -16.40
C PHE A 8 -1.18 -1.83 -16.95
N GLU A 9 -2.36 -1.89 -17.56
CA GLU A 9 -3.07 -0.71 -18.06
C GLU A 9 -3.47 0.22 -16.92
N ALA A 10 -3.89 -0.34 -15.78
CA ALA A 10 -4.15 0.40 -14.55
C ALA A 10 -2.88 0.94 -13.86
N LEU A 11 -1.73 0.27 -14.01
CA LEU A 11 -0.43 0.73 -13.48
C LEU A 11 0.09 1.96 -14.24
N PHE A 12 -0.17 2.05 -15.54
CA PHE A 12 0.20 3.18 -16.39
C PHE A 12 -0.96 4.19 -16.57
N ASP A 13 -2.03 4.08 -15.78
CA ASP A 13 -3.12 5.05 -15.78
C ASP A 13 -2.73 6.28 -14.94
N PHE A 14 -2.09 7.26 -15.58
CA PHE A 14 -1.66 8.51 -14.96
C PHE A 14 -2.83 9.45 -14.58
N SER A 15 -4.08 9.06 -14.85
CA SER A 15 -5.27 9.85 -14.51
C SER A 15 -5.63 9.77 -13.02
N PHE A 16 -5.13 8.78 -12.26
CA PHE A 16 -5.47 8.54 -10.84
C PHE A 16 -6.99 8.59 -10.51
N SER A 17 -7.86 8.37 -11.49
CA SER A 17 -9.31 8.59 -11.36
C SER A 17 -10.02 7.52 -10.55
N GLU A 18 -9.37 6.38 -10.33
CA GLU A 18 -9.84 5.28 -9.50
C GLU A 18 -8.77 4.97 -8.45
N PHE A 19 -9.17 4.73 -7.19
CA PHE A 19 -8.27 4.41 -6.07
C PHE A 19 -7.63 3.02 -6.22
N ILE A 20 -6.80 2.86 -7.24
CA ILE A 20 -6.09 1.63 -7.64
C ILE A 20 -5.04 1.23 -6.58
N THR A 21 -4.68 2.15 -5.69
CA THR A 21 -3.63 1.98 -4.68
C THR A 21 -3.85 0.73 -3.82
N ALA A 22 -5.09 0.44 -3.38
CA ALA A 22 -5.38 -0.76 -2.60
C ALA A 22 -5.09 -2.07 -3.35
N ARG A 23 -5.21 -2.07 -4.69
CA ARG A 23 -4.96 -3.21 -5.57
C ARG A 23 -3.46 -3.38 -5.88
N LEU A 24 -2.71 -2.28 -5.94
CA LEU A 24 -1.27 -2.27 -6.25
C LEU A 24 -0.36 -2.51 -5.05
N ILE A 25 -0.85 -2.38 -3.81
CA ILE A 25 -0.01 -2.49 -2.60
C ILE A 25 0.76 -3.82 -2.52
N ARG A 26 0.18 -4.93 -3.00
CA ARG A 26 0.92 -6.21 -3.06
C ARG A 26 2.13 -6.13 -3.99
N LEU A 27 1.97 -5.53 -5.17
CA LEU A 27 3.08 -5.31 -6.11
C LEU A 27 4.12 -4.38 -5.50
N LEU A 28 3.68 -3.25 -4.91
CA LEU A 28 4.58 -2.29 -4.28
C LEU A 28 5.41 -2.91 -3.16
N TYR A 29 4.80 -3.79 -2.35
CA TYR A 29 5.55 -4.52 -1.31
C TYR A 29 6.61 -5.43 -1.90
N VAL A 30 6.26 -6.23 -2.91
CA VAL A 30 7.21 -7.12 -3.58
C VAL A 30 8.37 -6.34 -4.21
N LEU A 31 8.07 -5.25 -4.92
CA LEU A 31 9.09 -4.38 -5.51
C LEU A 31 10.00 -3.77 -4.45
N ALA A 32 9.43 -3.31 -3.33
CA ALA A 32 10.21 -2.77 -2.21
C ALA A 32 11.12 -3.83 -1.58
N LEU A 33 10.64 -5.07 -1.39
CA LEU A 33 11.47 -6.17 -0.89
C LEU A 33 12.60 -6.53 -1.85
N ILE A 34 12.34 -6.57 -3.16
CA ILE A 34 13.37 -6.80 -4.16
C ILE A 34 14.42 -5.68 -4.12
N GLY A 35 13.99 -4.42 -4.04
CA GLY A 35 14.89 -3.27 -3.91
C GLY A 35 15.76 -3.36 -2.64
N LEU A 36 15.15 -3.69 -1.50
CA LEU A 36 15.87 -3.89 -0.24
C LEU A 36 16.89 -5.02 -0.33
N ALA A 37 16.51 -6.15 -0.93
CA ALA A 37 17.41 -7.28 -1.12
C ALA A 37 18.59 -6.91 -2.01
N LEU A 38 18.34 -6.17 -3.10
CA LEU A 38 19.40 -5.70 -4.00
C LEU A 38 20.36 -4.75 -3.28
N VAL A 39 19.85 -3.79 -2.52
CA VAL A 39 20.67 -2.87 -1.71
C VAL A 39 21.51 -3.64 -0.69
N ALA A 40 20.92 -4.64 -0.02
CA ALA A 40 21.65 -5.49 0.93
C ALA A 40 22.80 -6.25 0.24
N VAL A 41 22.52 -6.88 -0.91
CA VAL A 41 23.54 -7.62 -1.68
C VAL A 41 24.66 -6.70 -2.15
N VAL A 42 24.33 -5.55 -2.75
CA VAL A 42 25.32 -4.56 -3.21
C VAL A 42 26.17 -4.06 -2.04
N SER A 43 25.54 -3.77 -0.89
CA SER A 43 26.23 -3.31 0.32
C SER A 43 27.26 -4.32 0.83
N ILE A 44 26.94 -5.62 0.79
CA ILE A 44 27.88 -6.68 1.16
C ILE A 44 29.09 -6.68 0.20
N PHE A 45 28.85 -6.65 -1.11
CA PHE A 45 29.93 -6.64 -2.10
C PHE A 45 30.84 -5.41 -1.96
N THR A 46 30.26 -4.22 -1.81
CA THR A 46 31.07 -3.00 -1.60
C THR A 46 31.84 -3.06 -0.29
N GLY A 47 31.30 -3.70 0.75
CA GLY A 47 32.02 -3.95 2.00
C GLY A 47 33.30 -4.74 1.79
N PHE A 48 33.23 -5.84 1.04
CA PHE A 48 34.42 -6.65 0.76
C PHE A 48 35.43 -5.97 -0.17
N VAL A 49 34.99 -5.03 -1.02
CA VAL A 49 35.88 -4.19 -1.83
C VAL A 49 36.64 -3.20 -0.96
N GLU A 50 36.02 -2.65 0.09
CA GLU A 50 36.64 -1.72 1.03
C GLU A 50 37.58 -2.43 2.02
N GLY A 51 37.28 -3.69 2.38
CA GLY A 51 38.17 -4.53 3.17
C GLY A 51 37.49 -5.74 3.78
N PHE A 52 38.27 -6.72 4.23
CA PHE A 52 37.72 -7.96 4.79
C PHE A 52 36.88 -7.73 6.05
N GLY A 53 37.32 -6.85 6.95
CA GLY A 53 36.59 -6.49 8.17
C GLY A 53 35.25 -5.80 7.89
N GLU A 54 35.25 -4.82 6.97
CA GLU A 54 34.04 -4.13 6.52
C GLU A 54 33.06 -5.08 5.83
N GLY A 55 33.57 -5.98 4.98
CA GLY A 55 32.76 -7.03 4.35
C GLY A 55 32.07 -7.93 5.38
N LEU A 56 32.77 -8.38 6.42
CA LEU A 56 32.19 -9.21 7.47
C LEU A 56 31.15 -8.43 8.30
N LEU A 57 31.41 -7.16 8.60
CA LEU A 57 30.47 -6.30 9.31
C LEU A 57 29.18 -6.11 8.50
N ARG A 58 29.29 -5.76 7.21
CA ARG A 58 28.13 -5.60 6.33
C ARG A 58 27.39 -6.92 6.11
N LEU A 59 28.08 -8.05 6.00
CA LEU A 59 27.46 -9.37 5.89
C LEU A 59 26.50 -9.67 7.06
N ILE A 60 26.83 -9.25 8.27
CA ILE A 60 26.00 -9.45 9.47
C ILE A 60 24.91 -8.38 9.58
N LEU A 61 25.24 -7.11 9.26
CA LEU A 61 24.30 -6.00 9.39
C LEU A 61 23.25 -5.93 8.27
N SER A 62 23.59 -6.33 7.04
CA SER A 62 22.69 -6.25 5.89
C SER A 62 21.40 -7.08 6.06
N PRO A 63 21.40 -8.31 6.58
CA PRO A 63 20.17 -9.05 6.90
C PRO A 63 19.29 -8.34 7.95
N ILE A 64 19.90 -7.74 8.96
CA ILE A 64 19.18 -6.99 10.01
C ILE A 64 18.52 -5.76 9.40
N PHE A 65 19.27 -5.00 8.59
CA PHE A 65 18.75 -3.85 7.85
C PHE A 65 17.61 -4.25 6.90
N PHE A 66 17.77 -5.35 6.16
CA PHE A 66 16.73 -5.89 5.29
C PHE A 66 15.44 -6.20 6.06
N LEU A 67 15.54 -6.92 7.18
CA LEU A 67 14.38 -7.26 8.01
C LEU A 67 13.70 -6.02 8.58
N LEU A 68 14.47 -5.09 9.13
CA LEU A 68 13.92 -3.83 9.66
C LEU A 68 13.24 -3.01 8.57
N GLY A 69 13.86 -2.85 7.41
CA GLY A 69 13.25 -2.11 6.30
C GLY A 69 12.03 -2.84 5.72
N ALA A 70 12.00 -4.17 5.71
CA ALA A 70 10.83 -4.95 5.30
C ALA A 70 9.65 -4.75 6.27
N ILE A 71 9.91 -4.71 7.58
CA ILE A 71 8.89 -4.40 8.61
C ILE A 71 8.39 -2.97 8.46
N VAL A 72 9.28 -1.99 8.34
CA VAL A 72 8.90 -0.58 8.18
C VAL A 72 8.06 -0.39 6.92
N THR A 73 8.47 -1.01 5.80
CA THR A 73 7.71 -1.00 4.55
C THR A 73 6.33 -1.63 4.74
N ARG A 74 6.25 -2.75 5.48
CA ARG A 74 4.98 -3.41 5.77
C ARG A 74 4.02 -2.50 6.55
N ILE A 75 4.51 -1.88 7.62
CA ILE A 75 3.75 -0.94 8.45
C ILE A 75 3.27 0.25 7.60
N TYR A 76 4.15 0.81 6.78
CA TYR A 76 3.81 1.93 5.90
C TYR A 76 2.69 1.57 4.92
N LEU A 77 2.79 0.42 4.25
CA LEU A 77 1.75 -0.03 3.31
C LEU A 77 0.44 -0.35 4.01
N GLU A 78 0.47 -0.90 5.23
CA GLU A 78 -0.71 -1.11 6.05
C GLU A 78 -1.38 0.22 6.41
N LEU A 79 -0.60 1.23 6.81
CA LEU A 79 -1.11 2.57 7.08
C LEU A 79 -1.79 3.17 5.84
N VAL A 80 -1.17 3.03 4.66
CA VAL A 80 -1.75 3.47 3.39
C VAL A 80 -3.08 2.77 3.12
N ILE A 81 -3.17 1.44 3.30
CA ILE A 81 -4.45 0.70 3.16
C ILE A 81 -5.49 1.24 4.13
N VAL A 82 -5.12 1.46 5.39
CA VAL A 82 -6.04 1.91 6.43
C VAL A 82 -6.66 3.27 6.08
N ILE A 83 -5.86 4.21 5.57
CA ILE A 83 -6.36 5.52 5.14
C ILE A 83 -7.41 5.37 4.02
N PHE A 84 -7.14 4.54 2.99
CA PHE A 84 -8.13 4.29 1.94
C PHE A 84 -9.40 3.62 2.46
N ARG A 85 -9.25 2.64 3.36
CA ARG A 85 -10.41 1.96 3.99
C ARG A 85 -11.28 2.90 4.81
N ILE A 86 -10.67 3.88 5.47
CA ILE A 86 -11.40 4.94 6.20
C ILE A 86 -12.17 5.81 5.21
N ALA A 87 -11.53 6.26 4.12
CA ALA A 87 -12.19 7.07 3.10
C ALA A 87 -13.42 6.35 2.51
N GLU A 88 -13.30 5.06 2.17
CA GLU A 88 -14.44 4.26 1.70
C GLU A 88 -15.54 4.10 2.75
N HIS A 89 -15.17 3.90 4.02
CA HIS A 89 -16.15 3.82 5.11
C HIS A 89 -16.92 5.12 5.28
N MET A 90 -16.25 6.27 5.19
CA MET A 90 -16.91 7.57 5.29
C MET A 90 -17.89 7.78 4.13
N ALA A 91 -17.49 7.45 2.89
CA ALA A 91 -18.38 7.52 1.74
C ALA A 91 -19.64 6.64 1.92
N ARG A 92 -19.48 5.42 2.45
CA ARG A 92 -20.61 4.53 2.75
C ARG A 92 -21.54 5.08 3.84
N LEU A 93 -21.01 5.70 4.90
CA LEU A 93 -21.83 6.28 5.96
C LEU A 93 -22.67 7.46 5.47
N VAL A 94 -22.12 8.32 4.61
CA VAL A 94 -22.87 9.44 4.01
C VAL A 94 -24.03 8.90 3.16
N ALA A 95 -23.76 7.92 2.28
CA ALA A 95 -24.78 7.30 1.45
C ALA A 95 -25.92 6.65 2.28
N LEU A 96 -25.59 6.00 3.40
CA LEU A 96 -26.59 5.44 4.32
C LEU A 96 -27.42 6.53 5.01
N THR A 97 -26.80 7.66 5.35
CA THR A 97 -27.48 8.79 6.00
C THR A 97 -28.48 9.45 5.06
N GLU A 98 -28.13 9.62 3.78
CA GLU A 98 -29.03 10.11 2.74
C GLU A 98 -30.21 9.16 2.51
N ALA A 99 -29.94 7.85 2.42
CA ALA A 99 -30.99 6.85 2.29
C ALA A 99 -31.96 6.83 3.48
N ARG A 100 -31.47 7.11 4.69
CA ARG A 100 -32.29 7.21 5.91
C ARG A 100 -33.03 8.54 6.03
N GLY A 101 -32.43 9.64 5.58
CA GLY A 101 -33.03 10.98 5.56
C GLY A 101 -34.09 11.17 4.47
N GLY A 102 -34.11 10.31 3.44
CA GLY A 102 -35.13 10.28 2.39
C GLY A 102 -36.35 9.39 2.67
N ALA A 103 -36.45 8.75 3.84
CA ALA A 103 -37.64 7.96 4.19
C ALA A 103 -38.84 8.88 4.49
N PRO A 104 -40.01 8.73 3.82
CA PRO A 104 -41.18 9.55 4.08
C PRO A 104 -41.59 9.45 5.55
N SER A 105 -41.84 10.59 6.20
CA SER A 105 -42.51 10.61 7.49
C SER A 105 -43.84 9.87 7.37
N PRO A 106 -44.20 8.98 8.32
CA PRO A 106 -45.51 8.33 8.31
C PRO A 106 -46.59 9.41 8.20
N PRO A 107 -47.64 9.21 7.36
CA PRO A 107 -48.70 10.18 7.23
C PRO A 107 -49.26 10.48 8.62
N GLU A 108 -49.21 11.78 8.98
CA GLU A 108 -49.69 12.28 10.25
C GLU A 108 -51.16 11.86 10.39
N PRO A 109 -51.59 11.23 11.51
CA PRO A 109 -52.97 10.82 11.67
C PRO A 109 -53.85 12.07 11.57
N ALA A 110 -54.71 12.11 10.54
CA ALA A 110 -55.66 13.20 10.36
C ALA A 110 -56.58 13.25 11.58
N LEU A 111 -56.37 14.27 12.42
CA LEU A 111 -57.27 14.65 13.51
C LEU A 111 -58.39 15.53 12.97
#